data_AF-A0A955BZ85-F1
#
_entry.id   AF-A0A955BZ85-F1
#
_cell.length_a   1.000
_cell.length_b   1.000
_cell.length_c   1.000
_cell.angle_alpha   90.00
_cell.angle_beta   90.00
_cell.angle_gamma   90.00
#
_symmetry.space_group_name_H-M   'P 1'
#
loop_
_entity.id
_entity.type
_entity.pdbx_description
1 polymer ?
#
loop_
_entity_poly.entity_id
_entity_poly.type
_entity_poly.pdbx_seq_one_letter_code
_entity_poly.pdbx_strand_id
1 'polypeptide(L)'
;MNQRTTVHADQFHWLERTTKRHRVRGAEESLRIYLPSLALRKPLRLFRCERSGHVWPRSVLGCAPDLVCAGTLRPITPTELDQTPLVGRQRREYAADSDVFKIGLWAEEHSAQLAPKEARRLQELFRRGMRNLLSATTTLELGIDIGGLSGTFLSNVPPGKANYLQRAGRVGRRADGSSVVVTCARGRPYDREVFRRIGDFLSRPLRQPRVFLDRDRIVRRHFHAWLMGKFFEQLYEPDQHLGAMTAFGRMGSFCQKPYPARWERGMTKQPGLHDAAAPLPDKMTKPAWWQSAKDGLITPFKAWLEHARDYCPAEHWQTLFRATALADVTDWGGLFDAARDHFERVIERWNADYDALLKTWTAAEQAAQANSIRYQLLALAETTVIETFSDGRFLPRYGFPIGVHKLRVVAPDETTGKVREEEKYRLEHSSLLALREYVPGSQLLVGGKLLTSRGLLKHWTGANLDNALGLRGGLTRCVNNHVYYWLGMDAQECPFCDEPAAGTDSFLLFPQHGFTTAAWDPPKRASDTERVGSVVTATTAFTARAGEHTSHTLKLEPFADIPGLRAHYEEEGEILVYNPGEHKKGFAI
;
A
#
# COMPACT_ATOMS: atom_id res chain seq x y z
N MET A 1 -58.04 -27.98 -28.82
CA MET A 1 -56.82 -28.38 -29.56
C MET A 1 -55.77 -27.29 -29.30
N ASN A 2 -55.08 -27.35 -28.16
CA ASN A 2 -54.10 -26.34 -27.74
C ASN A 2 -52.72 -26.74 -28.26
N GLN A 3 -52.31 -26.19 -29.40
CA GLN A 3 -50.92 -26.24 -29.82
C GLN A 3 -50.11 -25.30 -28.92
N ARG A 4 -49.36 -25.88 -27.98
CA ARG A 4 -48.25 -25.20 -27.31
C ARG A 4 -47.16 -24.99 -28.34
N THR A 5 -47.00 -23.77 -28.82
CA THR A 5 -45.82 -23.35 -29.59
C THR A 5 -44.62 -23.36 -28.65
N THR A 6 -43.83 -24.43 -28.71
CA THR A 6 -42.49 -24.48 -28.11
C THR A 6 -41.58 -23.55 -28.92
N VAL A 7 -41.32 -22.36 -28.38
CA VAL A 7 -40.32 -21.44 -28.91
C VAL A 7 -38.94 -22.06 -28.64
N HIS A 8 -38.22 -22.45 -29.70
CA HIS A 8 -36.85 -22.95 -29.62
C HIS A 8 -35.90 -21.84 -29.15
N ALA A 9 -34.92 -22.20 -28.31
CA ALA A 9 -33.91 -21.28 -27.78
C ALA A 9 -33.02 -20.62 -28.86
N ASP A 10 -33.03 -21.15 -30.09
CA ASP A 10 -32.26 -20.61 -31.23
C ASP A 10 -32.84 -19.32 -31.83
N GLN A 11 -34.00 -18.84 -31.36
CA GLN A 11 -34.67 -17.68 -31.97
C GLN A 11 -34.12 -16.32 -31.52
N PHE A 12 -33.30 -16.26 -30.47
CA PHE A 12 -32.79 -15.01 -29.91
C PHE A 12 -31.25 -15.03 -29.80
N HIS A 13 -30.57 -14.64 -30.89
CA HIS A 13 -29.10 -14.51 -30.95
C HIS A 13 -28.48 -13.51 -29.93
N TRP A 14 -29.30 -12.81 -29.15
CA TRP A 14 -28.91 -11.89 -28.09
C TRP A 14 -29.14 -12.45 -26.69
N LEU A 15 -29.64 -13.68 -26.54
CA LEU A 15 -29.94 -14.32 -25.26
C LEU A 15 -29.33 -15.71 -25.18
N GLU A 16 -28.32 -15.88 -24.32
CA GLU A 16 -27.63 -17.15 -24.07
C GLU A 16 -28.10 -17.75 -22.74
N ARG A 17 -28.27 -19.08 -22.67
CA ARG A 17 -28.41 -19.79 -21.39
C ARG A 17 -27.03 -20.25 -20.95
N THR A 18 -26.62 -19.86 -19.74
CA THR A 18 -25.31 -20.21 -19.18
C THR A 18 -25.42 -20.64 -17.73
N THR A 19 -24.50 -21.47 -17.28
CA THR A 19 -24.48 -21.95 -15.89
C THR A 19 -23.45 -21.14 -15.11
N LYS A 20 -23.90 -20.35 -14.13
CA LYS A 20 -23.03 -19.54 -13.28
C LYS A 20 -22.81 -20.27 -11.95
N ARG A 21 -21.55 -20.56 -11.61
CA ARG A 21 -21.20 -21.17 -10.31
C ARG A 21 -21.02 -20.11 -9.24
N HIS A 22 -21.89 -20.12 -8.23
CA HIS A 22 -21.75 -19.36 -7.00
C HIS A 22 -20.99 -20.18 -5.94
N ARG A 23 -20.03 -19.56 -5.23
CA ARG A 23 -19.24 -20.19 -4.15
C ARG A 23 -20.11 -20.80 -3.03
N VAL A 24 -21.31 -20.26 -2.78
CA VAL A 24 -22.20 -20.68 -1.67
C VAL A 24 -23.38 -21.53 -2.13
N ARG A 25 -23.89 -21.32 -3.35
CA ARG A 25 -25.16 -21.90 -3.83
C ARG A 25 -25.01 -22.95 -4.94
N GLY A 26 -23.79 -23.23 -5.38
CA GLY A 26 -23.53 -24.18 -6.46
C GLY A 26 -23.78 -23.57 -7.84
N ALA A 27 -24.02 -24.43 -8.83
CA ALA A 27 -24.20 -24.06 -10.22
C ALA A 27 -25.69 -23.73 -10.48
N GLU A 28 -26.01 -22.46 -10.73
CA GLU A 28 -27.36 -22.03 -11.09
C GLU A 28 -27.42 -21.71 -12.58
N GLU A 29 -28.52 -22.08 -13.22
CA GLU A 29 -28.81 -21.64 -14.57
C GLU A 29 -29.12 -20.15 -14.60
N SER A 30 -28.51 -19.45 -15.53
CA SER A 30 -28.66 -18.01 -15.71
C SER A 30 -28.84 -17.68 -17.17
N LEU A 31 -29.55 -16.58 -17.42
CA LEU A 31 -29.68 -16.00 -18.75
C LEU A 31 -28.64 -14.89 -18.90
N ARG A 32 -27.85 -14.95 -19.96
CA ARG A 32 -26.91 -13.91 -20.35
C ARG A 32 -27.45 -13.16 -21.55
N ILE A 33 -27.61 -11.86 -21.40
CA ILE A 33 -27.92 -10.96 -22.50
C ILE A 33 -26.60 -10.63 -23.22
N TYR A 34 -26.48 -11.03 -24.48
CA TYR A 34 -25.32 -10.75 -25.32
C TYR A 34 -25.46 -9.36 -25.94
N LEU A 35 -24.98 -8.35 -25.18
CA LEU A 35 -25.06 -6.93 -25.54
C LEU A 35 -24.56 -6.59 -26.97
N PRO A 36 -23.51 -7.22 -27.53
CA PRO A 36 -23.07 -6.91 -28.90
C PRO A 36 -24.10 -7.23 -29.99
N SER A 37 -25.00 -8.19 -29.75
CA SER A 37 -26.11 -8.50 -30.67
C SER A 37 -27.34 -7.60 -30.46
N LEU A 38 -27.31 -6.69 -29.49
CA LEU A 38 -28.38 -5.72 -29.29
C LEU A 38 -28.08 -4.43 -30.05
N ALA A 39 -29.08 -3.94 -30.77
CA ALA A 39 -29.05 -2.64 -31.41
C ALA A 39 -30.13 -1.72 -30.83
N LEU A 40 -29.81 -0.44 -30.68
CA LEU A 40 -30.81 0.58 -30.37
C LEU A 40 -31.58 0.91 -31.66
N ARG A 41 -32.90 0.71 -31.62
CA ARG A 41 -33.79 1.15 -32.71
C ARG A 41 -34.49 2.44 -32.28
N LYS A 42 -34.44 3.47 -33.12
CA LYS A 42 -35.27 4.66 -32.93
C LYS A 42 -36.75 4.26 -32.98
N PRO A 43 -37.56 4.53 -31.94
CA PRO A 43 -38.99 4.25 -31.96
C PRO A 43 -39.64 5.00 -33.13
N LEU A 44 -40.51 4.30 -33.89
CA LEU A 44 -41.23 4.92 -35.01
C LEU A 44 -42.26 5.95 -34.51
N ARG A 45 -42.82 5.71 -33.33
CA ARG A 45 -43.76 6.60 -32.64
C ARG A 45 -43.43 6.62 -31.16
N LEU A 46 -43.63 7.76 -30.54
CA LEU A 46 -43.53 7.96 -29.11
C LEU A 46 -44.90 8.32 -28.56
N PHE A 47 -45.14 7.96 -27.31
CA PHE A 47 -46.38 8.24 -26.62
C PHE A 47 -46.09 8.96 -25.30
N ARG A 48 -46.89 9.96 -24.96
CA ARG A 48 -46.81 10.67 -23.69
C ARG A 48 -47.99 10.28 -22.82
N CYS A 49 -47.74 10.01 -21.54
CA CYS A 49 -48.78 9.88 -20.56
C CYS A 49 -49.39 11.25 -20.24
N GLU A 50 -50.71 11.38 -20.36
CA GLU A 50 -51.41 12.65 -20.12
C GLU A 50 -51.38 13.06 -18.64
N ARG A 51 -51.21 12.11 -17.72
CA ARG A 51 -51.17 12.36 -16.27
C ARG A 51 -49.76 12.57 -15.72
N SER A 52 -48.80 11.69 -16.04
CA SER A 52 -47.44 11.76 -15.50
C SER A 52 -46.44 12.51 -16.40
N GLY A 53 -46.78 12.73 -17.66
CA GLY A 53 -45.86 13.35 -18.63
C GLY A 53 -44.72 12.45 -19.10
N HIS A 54 -44.60 11.21 -18.59
CA HIS A 54 -43.60 10.24 -19.03
C HIS A 54 -43.79 9.84 -20.50
N VAL A 55 -42.68 9.54 -21.17
CA VAL A 55 -42.62 9.20 -22.59
C VAL A 55 -42.31 7.72 -22.76
N TRP A 56 -43.09 7.05 -23.58
CA TRP A 56 -43.01 5.61 -23.82
C TRP A 56 -42.80 5.30 -25.30
N PRO A 57 -41.97 4.30 -25.63
CA PRO A 57 -41.71 3.90 -27.01
C PRO A 57 -42.84 3.07 -27.63
N ARG A 58 -43.80 2.62 -26.83
CA ARG A 58 -44.94 1.80 -27.22
C ARG A 58 -46.16 2.15 -26.35
N SER A 59 -47.34 1.90 -26.89
CA SER A 59 -48.61 1.94 -26.16
C SER A 59 -49.28 0.58 -26.29
N VAL A 60 -49.69 0.01 -25.16
CA VAL A 60 -50.47 -1.24 -25.10
C VAL A 60 -51.83 -0.86 -24.56
N LEU A 61 -52.88 -0.99 -25.40
CA LEU A 61 -54.26 -0.60 -25.09
C LEU A 61 -54.43 0.87 -24.64
N GLY A 62 -53.49 1.76 -25.00
CA GLY A 62 -53.57 3.16 -24.58
C GLY A 62 -53.13 3.42 -23.14
N CYS A 63 -52.64 2.42 -22.40
CA CYS A 63 -52.30 2.56 -20.99
C CYS A 63 -50.81 2.76 -20.76
N ALA A 64 -50.45 3.63 -19.82
CA ALA A 64 -49.07 3.78 -19.36
C ALA A 64 -48.62 2.53 -18.57
N PRO A 65 -47.46 1.92 -18.88
CA PRO A 65 -46.94 0.75 -18.16
C PRO A 65 -46.26 1.16 -16.84
N ASP A 66 -47.01 1.80 -15.96
CA ASP A 66 -46.57 2.24 -14.65
C ASP A 66 -47.58 1.74 -13.59
N LEU A 67 -47.08 1.08 -12.55
CA LEU A 67 -47.90 0.54 -11.45
C LEU A 67 -48.61 1.64 -10.65
N VAL A 68 -48.10 2.87 -10.70
CA VAL A 68 -48.61 4.00 -9.90
C VAL A 68 -49.44 4.97 -10.74
N CYS A 69 -49.30 4.94 -12.07
CA CYS A 69 -49.97 5.88 -12.97
C CYS A 69 -50.94 5.19 -13.94
N ALA A 70 -52.24 5.25 -13.65
CA ALA A 70 -53.32 4.79 -14.54
C ALA A 70 -53.63 5.78 -15.69
N GLY A 71 -52.64 6.49 -16.21
CA GLY A 71 -52.83 7.51 -17.23
C GLY A 71 -52.89 6.96 -18.65
N THR A 72 -53.63 7.64 -19.52
CA THR A 72 -53.73 7.36 -20.96
C THR A 72 -52.50 7.85 -21.71
N LEU A 73 -52.08 7.07 -22.72
CA LEU A 73 -50.95 7.33 -23.60
C LEU A 73 -51.44 7.92 -24.92
N ARG A 74 -51.03 9.15 -25.22
CA ARG A 74 -51.30 9.81 -26.49
C ARG A 74 -50.05 9.86 -27.36
N PRO A 75 -50.13 9.63 -28.68
CA PRO A 75 -49.01 9.85 -29.58
C PRO A 75 -48.45 11.28 -29.45
N ILE A 76 -47.14 11.43 -29.49
CA ILE A 76 -46.46 12.73 -29.42
C ILE A 76 -45.36 12.82 -30.48
N THR A 77 -45.24 14.00 -31.08
CA THR A 77 -44.22 14.30 -32.10
C THR A 77 -42.88 14.71 -31.46
N PRO A 78 -41.75 14.61 -32.20
CA PRO A 78 -40.47 15.12 -31.73
C PRO A 78 -40.49 16.61 -31.34
N THR A 79 -41.17 17.46 -32.13
CA THR A 79 -41.28 18.91 -31.89
C THR A 79 -42.03 19.21 -30.59
N GLU A 80 -43.13 18.50 -30.32
CA GLU A 80 -43.89 18.63 -29.07
C GLU A 80 -43.09 18.11 -27.86
N LEU A 81 -42.30 17.04 -28.04
CA LEU A 81 -41.41 16.54 -27.00
C LEU A 81 -40.30 17.54 -26.65
N ASP A 82 -39.77 18.25 -27.64
CA ASP A 82 -38.77 19.29 -27.41
C ASP A 82 -39.36 20.44 -26.60
N GLN A 83 -40.65 20.73 -26.72
CA GLN A 83 -41.34 21.74 -25.90
C GLN A 83 -41.80 21.21 -24.52
N THR A 84 -41.72 19.91 -24.28
CA THR A 84 -42.20 19.31 -23.03
C THR A 84 -41.27 19.64 -21.87
N PRO A 85 -41.75 20.19 -20.73
CA PRO A 85 -40.89 20.62 -19.62
C PRO A 85 -39.99 19.51 -19.04
N LEU A 86 -40.48 18.27 -19.03
CA LEU A 86 -39.81 17.13 -18.41
C LEU A 86 -38.56 16.66 -19.18
N VAL A 87 -38.61 16.68 -20.52
CA VAL A 87 -37.58 16.08 -21.39
C VAL A 87 -37.04 17.03 -22.46
N GLY A 88 -37.73 18.15 -22.70
CA GLY A 88 -37.46 19.04 -23.81
C GLY A 88 -36.10 19.72 -23.75
N ARG A 89 -35.65 20.11 -22.53
CA ARG A 89 -34.31 20.65 -22.33
C ARG A 89 -33.24 19.62 -22.73
N GLN A 90 -33.28 18.42 -22.17
CA GLN A 90 -32.32 17.36 -22.45
C GLN A 90 -32.30 17.02 -23.93
N ARG A 91 -33.47 16.89 -24.55
CA ARG A 91 -33.60 16.61 -25.98
C ARG A 91 -32.97 17.69 -26.85
N ARG A 92 -33.25 18.97 -26.57
CA ARG A 92 -32.60 20.09 -27.27
C ARG A 92 -31.09 20.10 -27.03
N GLU A 93 -30.62 19.82 -25.83
CA GLU A 93 -29.19 19.79 -25.52
C GLU A 93 -28.45 18.64 -26.24
N TYR A 94 -29.09 17.47 -26.39
CA TYR A 94 -28.54 16.33 -27.12
C TYR A 94 -28.71 16.44 -28.64
N ALA A 95 -29.75 17.11 -29.13
CA ALA A 95 -30.06 17.27 -30.56
C ALA A 95 -29.44 18.53 -31.16
N ALA A 96 -29.27 19.58 -30.36
CA ALA A 96 -28.39 20.69 -30.72
C ALA A 96 -26.98 20.12 -30.87
N ASP A 97 -26.23 20.67 -31.80
CA ASP A 97 -24.89 20.26 -32.19
C ASP A 97 -23.85 20.62 -31.09
N SER A 98 -24.22 20.40 -29.83
CA SER A 98 -23.47 20.68 -28.62
C SER A 98 -22.18 19.87 -28.62
N ASP A 99 -21.06 20.57 -28.70
CA ASP A 99 -19.73 19.96 -28.73
C ASP A 99 -19.46 19.06 -27.51
N VAL A 100 -20.08 19.37 -26.36
CA VAL A 100 -19.98 18.56 -25.14
C VAL A 100 -20.56 17.15 -25.33
N PHE A 101 -21.72 17.04 -25.99
CA PHE A 101 -22.38 15.75 -26.20
C PHE A 101 -21.86 15.00 -27.44
N LYS A 102 -21.25 15.71 -28.40
CA LYS A 102 -20.48 15.07 -29.49
C LYS A 102 -19.24 14.35 -28.99
N ILE A 103 -18.52 14.97 -28.06
CA ILE A 103 -17.32 14.35 -27.45
C ILE A 103 -17.75 13.21 -26.52
N GLY A 104 -18.86 13.37 -25.79
CA GLY A 104 -19.31 12.41 -24.76
C GLY A 104 -18.55 12.58 -23.45
N LEU A 105 -18.91 11.82 -22.40
CA LEU A 105 -18.21 11.85 -21.12
C LEU A 105 -17.05 10.84 -21.12
N TRP A 106 -15.82 11.35 -21.07
CA TRP A 106 -14.60 10.56 -21.04
C TRP A 106 -13.90 10.76 -19.71
N ALA A 107 -14.14 9.81 -18.82
CA ALA A 107 -13.56 9.75 -17.49
C ALA A 107 -12.21 9.04 -17.52
N GLU A 108 -11.19 9.66 -16.95
CA GLU A 108 -9.87 9.04 -16.74
C GLU A 108 -9.45 9.17 -15.28
N GLU A 109 -8.63 8.23 -14.80
CA GLU A 109 -8.11 8.26 -13.45
C GLU A 109 -6.87 9.17 -13.36
N HIS A 110 -6.72 9.87 -12.24
CA HIS A 110 -5.49 10.57 -11.88
C HIS A 110 -5.09 10.26 -10.44
N SER A 111 -4.24 9.26 -10.26
CA SER A 111 -3.80 8.81 -8.94
C SER A 111 -2.29 8.56 -8.92
N ALA A 112 -1.73 8.35 -7.72
CA ALA A 112 -0.32 7.97 -7.56
C ALA A 112 -0.04 6.54 -8.06
N GLN A 113 -1.08 5.77 -8.39
CA GLN A 113 -0.98 4.42 -8.94
C GLN A 113 -0.69 4.41 -10.45
N LEU A 114 -0.77 5.57 -11.11
CA LEU A 114 -0.36 5.74 -12.50
C LEU A 114 1.09 6.20 -12.56
N ALA A 115 1.81 5.69 -13.56
CA ALA A 115 3.18 6.13 -13.78
C ALA A 115 3.24 7.61 -14.17
N PRO A 116 4.31 8.35 -13.80
CA PRO A 116 4.41 9.79 -14.07
C PRO A 116 4.28 10.17 -15.56
N LYS A 117 4.69 9.28 -16.48
CA LYS A 117 4.52 9.48 -17.92
C LYS A 117 3.04 9.40 -18.33
N GLU A 118 2.31 8.44 -17.81
CA GLU A 118 0.88 8.25 -18.08
C GLU A 118 0.04 9.35 -17.45
N ALA A 119 0.31 9.72 -16.19
CA ALA A 119 -0.36 10.83 -15.53
C ALA A 119 -0.21 12.14 -16.33
N ARG A 120 1.01 12.47 -16.79
CA ARG A 120 1.27 13.63 -17.66
C ARG A 120 0.52 13.55 -18.99
N ARG A 121 0.47 12.37 -19.62
CA ARG A 121 -0.30 12.15 -20.86
C ARG A 121 -1.78 12.46 -20.65
N LEU A 122 -2.38 11.92 -19.58
CA LEU A 122 -3.80 12.16 -19.24
C LEU A 122 -4.08 13.62 -18.90
N GLN A 123 -3.18 14.30 -18.19
CA GLN A 123 -3.27 15.74 -17.95
C GLN A 123 -3.29 16.55 -19.25
N GLU A 124 -2.40 16.26 -20.20
CA GLU A 124 -2.36 16.97 -21.47
C GLU A 124 -3.59 16.67 -22.33
N LEU A 125 -4.08 15.43 -22.33
CA LEU A 125 -5.33 15.09 -22.99
C LEU A 125 -6.53 15.85 -22.41
N PHE A 126 -6.57 16.00 -21.09
CA PHE A 126 -7.59 16.77 -20.41
C PHE A 126 -7.49 18.27 -20.73
N ARG A 127 -6.28 18.84 -20.68
CA ARG A 127 -6.01 20.25 -21.01
C ARG A 127 -6.42 20.60 -22.46
N ARG A 128 -6.26 19.66 -23.39
CA ARG A 128 -6.68 19.80 -24.80
C ARG A 128 -8.18 19.57 -25.02
N GLY A 129 -8.95 19.23 -23.99
CA GLY A 129 -10.39 18.93 -24.11
C GLY A 129 -10.71 17.56 -24.72
N MET A 130 -9.71 16.72 -25.00
CA MET A 130 -9.92 15.33 -25.46
C MET A 130 -10.43 14.41 -24.35
N ARG A 131 -10.24 14.80 -23.09
CA ARG A 131 -10.84 14.21 -21.89
C ARG A 131 -11.52 15.31 -21.12
N ASN A 132 -12.69 15.04 -20.56
CA ASN A 132 -13.52 16.05 -19.91
C ASN A 132 -13.93 15.67 -18.47
N LEU A 133 -13.47 14.51 -17.97
CA LEU A 133 -13.60 14.16 -16.56
C LEU A 133 -12.33 13.48 -16.05
N LEU A 134 -11.76 14.00 -14.97
CA LEU A 134 -10.66 13.39 -14.24
C LEU A 134 -11.13 12.97 -12.84
N SER A 135 -11.08 11.67 -12.56
CA SER A 135 -11.28 11.13 -11.22
C SER A 135 -9.94 11.10 -10.49
N ALA A 136 -9.72 12.07 -9.62
CA ALA A 136 -8.43 12.26 -8.96
C ALA A 136 -8.46 11.97 -7.45
N THR A 137 -7.32 11.50 -6.94
CA THR A 137 -7.05 11.47 -5.49
C THR A 137 -6.45 12.81 -5.03
N THR A 138 -5.73 12.85 -3.91
CA THR A 138 -5.00 14.03 -3.43
C THR A 138 -3.88 14.48 -4.37
N THR A 139 -3.60 13.74 -5.44
CA THR A 139 -2.57 14.09 -6.44
C THR A 139 -2.82 15.42 -7.15
N LEU A 140 -4.07 15.89 -7.22
CA LEU A 140 -4.41 17.20 -7.80
C LEU A 140 -4.64 18.30 -6.73
N GLU A 141 -4.41 18.03 -5.44
CA GLU A 141 -4.54 19.07 -4.40
C GLU A 141 -3.47 20.16 -4.53
N LEU A 142 -2.22 19.80 -4.85
CA LEU A 142 -1.08 20.71 -4.81
C LEU A 142 -0.38 20.82 -6.18
N GLY A 143 0.02 22.04 -6.55
CA GLY A 143 1.10 22.29 -7.52
C GLY A 143 0.87 22.04 -9.02
N ILE A 144 -0.25 21.44 -9.44
CA ILE A 144 -0.47 21.13 -10.87
C ILE A 144 -1.39 22.17 -11.51
N ASP A 145 -0.95 22.78 -12.61
CA ASP A 145 -1.80 23.62 -13.46
C ASP A 145 -2.47 22.76 -14.54
N ILE A 146 -3.76 22.47 -14.34
CA ILE A 146 -4.59 21.70 -15.27
C ILE A 146 -5.49 22.62 -16.12
N GLY A 147 -5.25 23.94 -16.10
CA GLY A 147 -6.10 24.93 -16.74
C GLY A 147 -7.33 25.31 -15.89
N GLY A 148 -8.22 26.11 -16.46
CA GLY A 148 -9.46 26.53 -15.80
C GLY A 148 -10.49 25.39 -15.81
N LEU A 149 -10.89 24.91 -14.63
CA LEU A 149 -11.99 23.96 -14.50
C LEU A 149 -13.34 24.69 -14.44
N SER A 150 -14.35 24.17 -15.13
CA SER A 150 -15.75 24.63 -15.03
C SER A 150 -16.46 24.05 -13.79
N GLY A 151 -15.98 22.91 -13.27
CA GLY A 151 -16.54 22.34 -12.05
C GLY A 151 -15.60 21.37 -11.34
N THR A 152 -15.87 21.12 -10.06
CA THR A 152 -15.24 20.06 -9.27
C THR A 152 -16.29 19.36 -8.43
N PHE A 153 -16.20 18.03 -8.42
CA PHE A 153 -17.04 17.16 -7.62
C PHE A 153 -16.20 16.48 -6.53
N LEU A 154 -16.50 16.76 -5.27
CA LEU A 154 -15.88 16.14 -4.10
C LEU A 154 -16.74 14.96 -3.65
N SER A 155 -16.26 13.73 -3.82
CA SER A 155 -17.01 12.50 -3.52
C SER A 155 -17.20 12.21 -2.02
N ASN A 156 -16.59 13.02 -1.16
CA ASN A 156 -16.73 13.04 0.28
C ASN A 156 -16.31 14.43 0.79
N VAL A 157 -16.68 14.76 2.03
CA VAL A 157 -16.18 15.97 2.69
C VAL A 157 -14.66 15.86 2.90
N PRO A 158 -13.84 16.83 2.45
CA PRO A 158 -12.39 16.85 2.73
C PRO A 158 -12.10 16.90 4.24
N PRO A 159 -10.96 16.35 4.70
CA PRO A 159 -10.66 16.21 6.13
C PRO A 159 -10.42 17.55 6.86
N GLY A 160 -10.20 18.64 6.12
CA GLY A 160 -10.03 19.98 6.68
C GLY A 160 -10.29 21.09 5.67
N LYS A 161 -10.41 22.31 6.17
CA LYS A 161 -10.66 23.52 5.36
C LYS A 161 -9.58 23.75 4.30
N ALA A 162 -8.30 23.54 4.64
CA ALA A 162 -7.20 23.71 3.68
C ALA A 162 -7.36 22.80 2.45
N ASN A 163 -7.65 21.52 2.68
CA ASN A 163 -7.94 20.54 1.63
C ASN A 163 -9.15 20.97 0.78
N TYR A 164 -10.22 21.41 1.43
CA TYR A 164 -11.41 21.90 0.75
C TYR A 164 -11.10 23.08 -0.17
N LEU A 165 -10.42 24.12 0.35
CA LEU A 165 -10.06 25.30 -0.42
C LEU A 165 -9.10 24.99 -1.57
N GLN A 166 -8.13 24.09 -1.36
CA GLN A 166 -7.19 23.69 -2.41
C GLN A 166 -7.88 22.95 -3.55
N ARG A 167 -8.88 22.10 -3.26
CA ARG A 167 -9.64 21.37 -4.28
C ARG A 167 -10.67 22.26 -4.96
N ALA A 168 -11.44 23.03 -4.18
CA ALA A 168 -12.47 23.94 -4.68
C ALA A 168 -11.86 25.08 -5.51
N GLY A 169 -10.72 25.64 -5.08
CA GLY A 169 -9.99 26.73 -5.75
C GLY A 169 -9.29 26.32 -7.06
N ARG A 170 -9.52 25.10 -7.54
CA ARG A 170 -9.16 24.67 -8.91
C ARG A 170 -10.19 25.12 -9.95
N VAL A 171 -11.41 25.39 -9.51
CA VAL A 171 -12.51 25.84 -10.36
C VAL A 171 -12.51 27.37 -10.44
N GLY A 172 -12.92 27.93 -11.58
CA GLY A 172 -13.18 29.37 -11.71
C GLY A 172 -11.92 30.26 -11.74
N ARG A 173 -10.75 29.69 -12.11
CA ARG A 173 -9.51 30.45 -12.28
C ARG A 173 -9.48 31.34 -13.54
N ARG A 174 -10.37 31.08 -14.51
CA ARG A 174 -10.52 31.89 -15.72
C ARG A 174 -11.85 32.64 -15.65
N ALA A 175 -11.87 33.88 -16.13
CA ALA A 175 -12.99 34.81 -16.00
C ALA A 175 -14.14 34.56 -17.01
N ASP A 176 -14.18 33.38 -17.63
CA ASP A 176 -14.95 33.09 -18.84
C ASP A 176 -16.21 32.23 -18.62
N GLY A 177 -16.58 31.88 -17.38
CA GLY A 177 -17.84 31.17 -17.16
C GLY A 177 -18.25 30.89 -15.72
N SER A 178 -19.43 30.30 -15.57
CA SER A 178 -19.98 29.85 -14.29
C SER A 178 -19.21 28.63 -13.76
N SER A 179 -18.66 28.75 -12.55
CA SER A 179 -17.99 27.65 -11.83
C SER A 179 -18.91 26.97 -10.84
N VAL A 180 -18.83 25.63 -10.73
CA VAL A 180 -19.57 24.89 -9.70
C VAL A 180 -18.65 24.00 -8.85
N VAL A 181 -18.81 24.07 -7.53
CA VAL A 181 -18.18 23.14 -6.59
C VAL A 181 -19.28 22.34 -5.91
N VAL A 182 -19.30 21.04 -6.13
CA VAL A 182 -20.29 20.14 -5.53
C VAL A 182 -19.58 19.22 -4.54
N THR A 183 -20.07 19.20 -3.30
CA THR A 183 -19.56 18.28 -2.27
C THR A 183 -20.64 17.28 -1.89
N CYS A 184 -20.34 16.00 -2.07
CA CYS A 184 -21.20 14.91 -1.62
C CYS A 184 -20.82 14.50 -0.20
N ALA A 185 -21.70 14.74 0.77
CA ALA A 185 -21.52 14.28 2.14
C ALA A 185 -22.01 12.84 2.29
N ARG A 186 -21.13 11.92 2.72
CA ARG A 186 -21.50 10.51 2.96
C ARG A 186 -22.21 10.36 4.31
N GLY A 187 -22.78 9.18 4.57
CA GLY A 187 -23.41 8.83 5.85
C GLY A 187 -22.46 8.72 7.05
N ARG A 188 -21.20 9.16 6.94
CA ARG A 188 -20.20 9.09 8.02
C ARG A 188 -20.45 10.18 9.06
N PRO A 189 -20.12 9.96 10.35
CA PRO A 189 -20.34 10.98 11.39
C PRO A 189 -19.70 12.34 11.06
N TYR A 190 -18.45 12.34 10.58
CA TYR A 190 -17.74 13.56 10.17
C TYR A 190 -18.46 14.31 9.04
N ASP A 191 -18.78 13.63 7.94
CA ASP A 191 -19.46 14.21 6.78
C ASP A 191 -20.83 14.80 7.16
N ARG A 192 -21.60 14.11 8.00
CA ARG A 192 -22.92 14.58 8.49
C ARG A 192 -22.81 15.84 9.32
N GLU A 193 -21.79 15.93 10.17
CA GLU A 193 -21.57 17.11 11.01
C GLU A 193 -21.19 18.32 10.16
N VAL A 194 -20.28 18.14 9.20
CA VAL A 194 -19.90 19.21 8.26
C VAL A 194 -21.07 19.61 7.38
N PHE A 195 -21.91 18.68 6.93
CA PHE A 195 -23.10 19.01 6.15
C PHE A 195 -24.08 19.90 6.93
N ARG A 196 -24.35 19.57 8.21
CA ARG A 196 -25.25 20.36 9.07
C ARG A 196 -24.68 21.73 9.41
N ARG A 197 -23.36 21.84 9.55
CA ARG A 197 -22.67 23.05 10.01
C ARG A 197 -21.57 23.48 9.04
N ILE A 198 -21.92 23.59 7.76
CA ILE A 198 -20.92 23.92 6.72
C ILE A 198 -20.30 25.30 6.92
N GLY A 199 -21.09 26.25 7.45
CA GLY A 199 -20.61 27.59 7.83
C GLY A 199 -19.47 27.53 8.85
N ASP A 200 -19.63 26.71 9.90
CA ASP A 200 -18.59 26.50 10.92
C ASP A 200 -17.34 25.86 10.33
N PHE A 201 -17.50 24.87 9.45
CA PHE A 201 -16.38 24.23 8.77
C PHE A 201 -15.56 25.24 7.94
N LEU A 202 -16.24 26.13 7.21
CA LEU A 202 -15.60 27.15 6.38
C LEU A 202 -15.05 28.32 7.18
N SER A 203 -15.62 28.66 8.34
CA SER A 203 -15.15 29.76 9.18
C SER A 203 -13.94 29.39 10.05
N ARG A 204 -13.69 28.09 10.30
CA ARG A 204 -12.52 27.61 11.06
C ARG A 204 -11.20 28.25 10.56
N PRO A 205 -10.28 28.61 11.45
CA PRO A 205 -8.95 29.03 11.03
C PRO A 205 -8.21 27.87 10.35
N LEU A 206 -7.30 28.18 9.43
CA LEU A 206 -6.42 27.17 8.86
C LEU A 206 -5.55 26.58 9.97
N ARG A 207 -5.37 25.26 9.96
CA ARG A 207 -4.47 24.60 10.90
C ARG A 207 -3.05 25.12 10.65
N GLN A 208 -2.44 25.71 11.68
CA GLN A 208 -1.05 26.12 11.60
C GLN A 208 -0.17 24.88 11.46
N PRO A 209 0.76 24.85 10.48
CA PRO A 209 1.76 23.80 10.42
C PRO A 209 2.62 23.90 11.67
N ARG A 210 2.69 22.82 12.45
CA ARG A 210 3.53 22.70 13.63
C ARG A 210 4.60 21.66 13.35
N VAL A 211 5.85 22.03 13.61
CA VAL A 211 6.99 21.11 13.62
C VAL A 211 7.33 20.84 15.07
N PHE A 212 7.37 19.57 15.45
CA PHE A 212 7.63 19.14 16.83
C PHE A 212 9.14 18.90 17.01
N LEU A 213 9.89 19.96 17.34
CA LEU A 213 11.33 19.88 17.62
C LEU A 213 11.64 19.45 19.07
N ASP A 214 10.60 19.43 19.91
CA ASP A 214 10.60 19.00 21.32
C ASP A 214 10.60 17.47 21.49
N ARG A 215 10.65 16.71 20.40
CA ARG A 215 10.62 15.24 20.41
C ARG A 215 12.03 14.67 20.44
N ASP A 216 12.60 14.57 21.64
CA ASP A 216 13.93 13.98 21.94
C ASP A 216 14.25 12.75 21.08
N ARG A 217 13.39 11.73 21.05
CA ARG A 217 13.57 10.52 20.24
C ARG A 217 13.78 10.74 18.74
N ILE A 218 13.14 11.74 18.14
CA ILE A 218 13.31 12.05 16.72
C ILE A 218 14.71 12.61 16.53
N VAL A 219 15.11 13.52 17.42
CA VAL A 219 16.46 14.11 17.45
C VAL A 219 17.52 13.01 17.63
N ARG A 220 17.33 12.06 18.56
CA ARG A 220 18.24 10.91 18.76
C ARG A 220 18.40 10.05 17.51
N ARG A 221 17.32 9.75 16.79
CA ARG A 221 17.42 9.00 15.52
C ARG A 221 18.19 9.76 14.46
N HIS A 222 18.02 11.09 14.38
CA HIS A 222 18.84 11.92 13.51
C HIS A 222 20.30 11.99 13.95
N PHE A 223 20.58 11.99 15.26
CA PHE A 223 21.92 11.85 15.81
C PHE A 223 22.56 10.52 15.42
N HIS A 224 21.85 9.40 15.58
CA HIS A 224 22.32 8.08 15.16
C HIS A 224 22.60 8.02 13.65
N ALA A 225 21.74 8.61 12.83
CA ALA A 225 21.95 8.70 11.39
C ALA A 225 23.19 9.55 11.05
N TRP A 226 23.38 10.67 11.75
CA TRP A 226 24.57 11.50 11.62
C TRP A 226 25.85 10.74 12.02
N LEU A 227 25.80 9.98 13.13
CA LEU A 227 26.90 9.14 13.61
C LEU A 227 27.28 8.09 12.56
N MET A 228 26.33 7.30 12.05
CA MET A 228 26.61 6.33 10.98
C MET A 228 27.16 7.00 9.72
N GLY A 229 26.64 8.17 9.35
CA GLY A 229 27.17 8.94 8.23
C GLY A 229 28.63 9.33 8.42
N LYS A 230 28.99 9.85 9.60
CA LYS A 230 30.37 10.24 9.95
C LYS A 230 31.33 9.05 10.02
N PHE A 231 30.86 7.90 10.48
CA PHE A 231 31.64 6.67 10.43
C PHE A 231 32.02 6.31 8.99
N PHE A 232 31.04 6.23 8.08
CA PHE A 232 31.33 5.88 6.68
C PHE A 232 32.14 6.95 5.96
N GLU A 233 31.91 8.24 6.23
CA GLU A 233 32.72 9.35 5.67
C GLU A 233 34.22 9.19 5.95
N GLN A 234 34.61 8.59 7.08
CA GLN A 234 36.02 8.34 7.41
C GLN A 234 36.61 7.07 6.77
N LEU A 235 35.77 6.17 6.24
CA LEU A 235 36.20 4.92 5.61
C LEU A 235 36.41 5.06 4.11
N TYR A 236 35.60 5.89 3.46
CA TYR A 236 35.70 6.15 2.03
C TYR A 236 36.67 7.30 1.75
N GLU A 237 37.23 7.32 0.54
CA GLU A 237 38.11 8.40 0.11
C GLU A 237 37.31 9.73 -0.02
N PRO A 238 37.92 10.89 0.27
CA PRO A 238 37.20 12.17 0.33
C PRO A 238 36.48 12.59 -0.96
N ASP A 239 36.94 12.14 -2.12
CA ASP A 239 36.37 12.42 -3.44
C ASP A 239 35.32 11.39 -3.88
N GLN A 240 35.07 10.35 -3.07
CA GLN A 240 34.17 9.26 -3.40
C GLN A 240 32.72 9.59 -3.04
N HIS A 241 31.88 9.84 -4.05
CA HIS A 241 30.44 10.05 -3.86
C HIS A 241 29.66 8.72 -3.84
N LEU A 242 29.25 8.26 -2.66
CA LEU A 242 28.38 7.09 -2.49
C LEU A 242 27.00 7.45 -1.95
N GLY A 243 25.97 6.77 -2.46
CA GLY A 243 24.64 6.80 -1.86
C GLY A 243 24.61 5.97 -0.56
N ALA A 244 23.79 6.39 0.40
CA ALA A 244 23.65 5.74 1.70
C ALA A 244 23.33 4.23 1.59
N MET A 245 22.46 3.82 0.67
CA MET A 245 22.14 2.40 0.46
C MET A 245 23.36 1.55 0.06
N THR A 246 24.27 2.13 -0.72
CA THR A 246 25.49 1.47 -1.18
C THR A 246 26.54 1.43 -0.07
N ALA A 247 26.74 2.55 0.64
CA ALA A 247 27.70 2.63 1.73
C ALA A 247 27.35 1.68 2.89
N PHE A 248 26.08 1.62 3.27
CA PHE A 248 25.63 0.79 4.38
C PHE A 248 25.51 -0.69 3.97
N GLY A 249 25.13 -0.96 2.72
CA GLY A 249 25.05 -2.31 2.18
C GLY A 249 23.95 -3.18 2.79
N ARG A 250 24.24 -4.47 2.97
CA ARG A 250 23.31 -5.52 3.40
C ARG A 250 23.74 -6.11 4.74
N MET A 251 22.77 -6.57 5.53
CA MET A 251 23.02 -7.07 6.89
C MET A 251 23.97 -8.26 6.93
N GLY A 252 23.88 -9.21 5.99
CA GLY A 252 24.77 -10.37 5.94
C GLY A 252 26.26 -9.97 5.83
N SER A 253 26.55 -9.01 4.95
CA SER A 253 27.91 -8.44 4.84
C SER A 253 28.24 -7.57 6.05
N PHE A 254 27.33 -6.70 6.49
CA PHE A 254 27.55 -5.82 7.65
C PHE A 254 27.96 -6.58 8.91
N CYS A 255 27.33 -7.72 9.17
CA CYS A 255 27.60 -8.60 10.32
C CYS A 255 28.59 -9.73 10.02
N GLN A 256 29.17 -9.80 8.82
CA GLN A 256 30.07 -10.87 8.37
C GLN A 256 29.52 -12.28 8.58
N LYS A 257 28.20 -12.48 8.44
CA LYS A 257 27.57 -13.77 8.71
C LYS A 257 27.76 -14.75 7.54
N PRO A 258 28.22 -15.99 7.79
CA PRO A 258 28.42 -16.97 6.74
C PRO A 258 27.07 -17.48 6.22
N TYR A 259 26.99 -17.81 4.93
CA TYR A 259 25.76 -18.29 4.29
C TYR A 259 25.94 -19.69 3.68
N PRO A 260 24.91 -20.54 3.69
CA PRO A 260 25.04 -21.89 3.19
C PRO A 260 25.04 -21.99 1.66
N ALA A 261 25.89 -22.86 1.11
CA ALA A 261 25.84 -23.21 -0.30
C ALA A 261 24.55 -23.97 -0.65
N ARG A 262 24.18 -23.95 -1.93
CA ARG A 262 23.04 -24.73 -2.41
C ARG A 262 23.39 -26.23 -2.34
N TRP A 263 22.49 -27.02 -1.77
CA TRP A 263 22.63 -28.49 -1.80
C TRP A 263 22.16 -28.98 -3.17
N GLU A 264 23.12 -29.24 -4.05
CA GLU A 264 22.86 -29.64 -5.44
C GLU A 264 22.49 -31.11 -5.59
N ARG A 265 21.86 -31.42 -6.72
CA ARG A 265 21.46 -32.78 -7.07
C ARG A 265 22.70 -33.63 -7.33
N GLY A 266 22.88 -34.70 -6.55
CA GLY A 266 24.04 -35.58 -6.64
C GLY A 266 25.03 -35.45 -5.48
N MET A 267 24.90 -34.40 -4.66
CA MET A 267 25.65 -34.31 -3.40
C MET A 267 25.03 -35.24 -2.35
N THR A 268 25.85 -36.13 -1.78
CA THR A 268 25.44 -37.08 -0.74
C THR A 268 25.49 -36.51 0.67
N LYS A 269 26.14 -35.36 0.85
CA LYS A 269 26.26 -34.63 2.12
C LYS A 269 25.83 -33.19 1.94
N GLN A 270 25.34 -32.61 3.03
CA GLN A 270 25.06 -31.19 3.12
C GLN A 270 26.31 -30.36 2.80
N PRO A 271 26.20 -29.31 1.97
CA PRO A 271 27.33 -28.44 1.66
C PRO A 271 27.81 -27.69 2.90
N GLY A 272 29.03 -27.12 2.83
CA GLY A 272 29.55 -26.22 3.86
C GLY A 272 28.98 -24.80 3.78
N LEU A 273 29.48 -23.94 4.66
CA LEU A 273 29.20 -22.51 4.66
C LEU A 273 30.22 -21.76 3.78
N HIS A 274 29.77 -20.65 3.20
CA HIS A 274 30.63 -19.66 2.56
C HIS A 274 30.73 -18.43 3.45
N ASP A 275 31.92 -17.87 3.54
CA ASP A 275 32.11 -16.59 4.21
C ASP A 275 31.41 -15.48 3.43
N ALA A 276 30.73 -14.59 4.13
CA ALA A 276 30.25 -13.35 3.52
C ALA A 276 31.46 -12.52 3.05
N ALA A 277 31.32 -11.85 1.91
CA ALA A 277 32.28 -10.81 1.54
C ALA A 277 32.23 -9.71 2.60
N ALA A 278 33.41 -9.26 3.05
CA ALA A 278 33.48 -8.14 3.96
C ALA A 278 32.84 -6.91 3.32
N PRO A 279 32.03 -6.13 4.07
CA PRO A 279 31.33 -4.95 3.57
C PRO A 279 32.30 -3.75 3.47
N LEU A 280 33.59 -4.03 3.24
CA LEU A 280 34.64 -3.05 3.26
C LEU A 280 34.90 -2.57 1.82
N PRO A 281 35.17 -1.27 1.62
CA PRO A 281 35.59 -0.78 0.33
C PRO A 281 36.88 -1.49 -0.11
N ASP A 282 37.04 -1.74 -1.41
CA ASP A 282 38.27 -2.32 -1.97
C ASP A 282 39.51 -1.49 -1.64
N LYS A 283 39.33 -0.17 -1.49
CA LYS A 283 40.33 0.79 -1.01
C LYS A 283 39.73 1.58 0.14
N MET A 284 40.33 1.44 1.32
CA MET A 284 39.81 2.04 2.56
C MET A 284 40.97 2.63 3.36
N THR A 285 40.78 3.83 3.86
CA THR A 285 41.66 4.40 4.89
C THR A 285 41.30 3.74 6.22
N LYS A 286 42.27 3.11 6.90
CA LYS A 286 42.09 2.53 8.25
C LYS A 286 42.52 3.57 9.29
N PRO A 287 41.59 4.24 9.98
CA PRO A 287 41.97 5.30 10.92
C PRO A 287 42.56 4.72 12.21
N ALA A 288 43.10 5.57 13.08
CA ALA A 288 43.76 5.14 14.32
C ALA A 288 42.85 4.37 15.29
N TRP A 289 41.55 4.63 15.26
CA TRP A 289 40.54 3.92 16.05
C TRP A 289 40.14 2.56 15.46
N TRP A 290 40.59 2.23 14.24
CA TRP A 290 40.20 1.02 13.53
C TRP A 290 40.66 -0.23 14.27
N GLN A 291 39.70 -1.11 14.60
CA GLN A 291 39.95 -2.40 15.24
C GLN A 291 39.81 -3.57 14.24
N SER A 292 39.51 -4.77 14.74
CA SER A 292 39.24 -5.95 13.91
C SER A 292 37.89 -5.83 13.20
N ALA A 293 37.80 -6.33 11.97
CA ALA A 293 36.55 -6.47 11.22
C ALA A 293 36.14 -7.95 11.07
N LYS A 294 36.48 -8.79 12.07
CA LYS A 294 36.16 -10.23 12.07
C LYS A 294 34.66 -10.50 12.12
N ASP A 295 33.91 -9.64 12.78
CA ASP A 295 32.45 -9.61 12.88
C ASP A 295 31.84 -8.51 11.98
N GLY A 296 32.55 -8.15 10.91
CA GLY A 296 32.13 -7.14 9.95
C GLY A 296 32.37 -5.73 10.47
N LEU A 297 31.35 -4.87 10.38
CA LEU A 297 31.43 -3.46 10.80
C LEU A 297 30.93 -3.22 12.23
N ILE A 298 30.53 -4.27 12.96
CA ILE A 298 30.04 -4.16 14.34
C ILE A 298 31.16 -3.66 15.26
N THR A 299 32.26 -4.39 15.38
CA THR A 299 33.40 -4.00 16.23
C THR A 299 34.03 -2.67 15.80
N PRO A 300 34.31 -2.41 14.50
CA PRO A 300 34.83 -1.13 14.05
C PRO A 300 33.90 0.06 14.36
N PHE A 301 32.59 -0.09 14.19
CA PHE A 301 31.65 1.00 14.48
C PHE A 301 31.58 1.29 15.98
N LYS A 302 31.57 0.26 16.83
CA LYS A 302 31.63 0.43 18.30
C LYS A 302 32.90 1.17 18.73
N ALA A 303 34.06 0.73 18.22
CA ALA A 303 35.33 1.39 18.47
C ALA A 303 35.33 2.84 18.01
N TRP A 304 34.71 3.11 16.86
CA TRP A 304 34.54 4.47 16.36
C TRP A 304 33.63 5.32 17.26
N LEU A 305 32.53 4.77 17.79
CA LEU A 305 31.65 5.51 18.71
C LEU A 305 32.39 5.92 19.99
N GLU A 306 33.21 5.03 20.54
CA GLU A 306 34.06 5.32 21.70
C GLU A 306 35.09 6.40 21.38
N HIS A 307 35.74 6.31 20.21
CA HIS A 307 36.65 7.35 19.76
C HIS A 307 35.94 8.69 19.50
N ALA A 308 34.76 8.68 18.87
CA ALA A 308 34.00 9.88 18.57
C ALA A 308 33.49 10.57 19.84
N ARG A 309 33.12 9.79 20.87
CA ARG A 309 32.77 10.30 22.21
C ARG A 309 33.88 11.16 22.80
N ASP A 310 35.13 10.72 22.66
CA ASP A 310 36.28 11.33 23.34
C ASP A 310 36.94 12.46 22.51
N TYR A 311 36.91 12.35 21.17
CA TYR A 311 37.74 13.19 20.29
C TYR A 311 36.96 14.07 19.30
N CYS A 312 35.66 13.85 19.12
CA CYS A 312 34.92 14.65 18.14
C CYS A 312 34.55 16.03 18.74
N PRO A 313 34.76 17.14 18.02
CA PRO A 313 34.44 18.48 18.52
C PRO A 313 32.95 18.68 18.79
N ALA A 314 32.62 19.29 19.94
CA ALA A 314 31.25 19.49 20.37
C ALA A 314 30.39 20.36 19.43
N GLU A 315 31.03 21.27 18.71
CA GLU A 315 30.38 22.15 17.73
C GLU A 315 29.59 21.41 16.64
N HIS A 316 30.05 20.21 16.26
CA HIS A 316 29.44 19.44 15.18
C HIS A 316 28.03 18.95 15.53
N TRP A 317 27.83 18.41 16.73
CA TRP A 317 26.51 17.94 17.18
C TRP A 317 25.67 19.03 17.86
N GLN A 318 26.29 20.06 18.44
CA GLN A 318 25.54 21.24 18.94
C GLN A 318 24.75 21.89 17.81
N THR A 319 25.31 21.92 16.60
CA THR A 319 24.60 22.39 15.40
C THR A 319 23.38 21.54 15.09
N LEU A 320 23.49 20.20 15.21
CA LEU A 320 22.39 19.27 14.98
C LEU A 320 21.27 19.44 16.01
N PHE A 321 21.61 19.74 17.26
CA PHE A 321 20.63 19.82 18.36
C PHE A 321 20.04 21.21 18.57
N ARG A 322 20.53 22.22 17.84
CA ARG A 322 20.05 23.60 17.94
C ARG A 322 18.52 23.67 17.79
N ALA A 323 17.87 24.30 18.77
CA ALA A 323 16.42 24.48 18.84
C ALA A 323 15.61 23.16 18.90
N THR A 324 16.23 22.08 19.37
CA THR A 324 15.58 20.79 19.61
C THR A 324 15.53 20.45 21.10
N ALA A 325 14.85 19.37 21.47
CA ALA A 325 14.82 18.86 22.85
C ALA A 325 16.20 18.53 23.44
N LEU A 326 17.23 18.36 22.62
CA LEU A 326 18.60 18.06 23.05
C LEU A 326 19.54 19.27 22.98
N ALA A 327 19.01 20.49 22.81
CA ALA A 327 19.83 21.70 22.67
C ALA A 327 20.75 21.94 23.89
N ASP A 328 20.27 21.65 25.09
CA ASP A 328 20.93 21.93 26.37
C ASP A 328 21.54 20.68 27.03
N VAL A 329 21.74 19.59 26.27
CA VAL A 329 22.29 18.35 26.83
C VAL A 329 23.75 18.56 27.30
N THR A 330 24.03 18.17 28.54
CA THR A 330 25.36 18.30 29.15
C THR A 330 26.10 16.96 29.22
N ASP A 331 25.37 15.86 29.36
CA ASP A 331 25.91 14.50 29.36
C ASP A 331 26.02 13.96 27.94
N TRP A 332 27.06 14.42 27.25
CA TRP A 332 27.37 13.96 25.89
C TRP A 332 27.82 12.50 25.88
N GLY A 333 28.61 12.09 26.87
CA GLY A 333 29.06 10.70 27.00
C GLY A 333 27.90 9.72 27.07
N GLY A 334 26.89 10.02 27.89
CA GLY A 334 25.67 9.23 27.99
C GLY A 334 24.86 9.14 26.69
N LEU A 335 24.90 10.16 25.82
CA LEU A 335 24.26 10.08 24.49
C LEU A 335 24.97 9.11 23.56
N PHE A 336 26.31 9.08 23.56
CA PHE A 336 27.09 8.12 22.79
C PHE A 336 26.91 6.69 23.32
N ASP A 337 26.92 6.52 24.65
CA ASP A 337 26.64 5.24 25.29
C ASP A 337 25.23 4.74 24.91
N ALA A 338 24.21 5.59 25.00
CA ALA A 338 22.85 5.23 24.61
C ALA A 338 22.73 4.86 23.12
N ALA A 339 23.48 5.54 22.24
CA ALA A 339 23.54 5.20 20.82
C ALA A 339 24.23 3.84 20.60
N ARG A 340 25.35 3.56 21.27
CA ARG A 340 26.02 2.26 21.22
C ARG A 340 25.08 1.14 21.67
N ASP A 341 24.44 1.31 22.83
CA ASP A 341 23.57 0.28 23.39
C ASP A 341 22.34 0.02 22.49
N HIS A 342 21.80 1.06 21.86
CA HIS A 342 20.70 0.90 20.88
C HIS A 342 21.18 0.20 19.61
N PHE A 343 22.35 0.57 19.09
CA PHE A 343 22.97 -0.13 17.95
C PHE A 343 23.15 -1.62 18.25
N GLU A 344 23.69 -1.97 19.42
CA GLU A 344 23.89 -3.36 19.85
C GLU A 344 22.58 -4.14 19.93
N ARG A 345 21.53 -3.59 20.55
CA ARG A 345 20.22 -4.26 20.63
C ARG A 345 19.64 -4.60 19.25
N VAL A 346 19.79 -3.72 18.26
CA VAL A 346 19.32 -3.98 16.89
C VAL A 346 20.11 -5.13 16.25
N ILE A 347 21.43 -5.13 16.43
CA ILE A 347 22.31 -6.18 15.91
C ILE A 347 22.06 -7.53 16.59
N GLU A 348 21.93 -7.56 17.91
CA GLU A 348 21.65 -8.77 18.68
C GLU A 348 20.34 -9.43 18.25
N ARG A 349 19.27 -8.63 18.08
CA ARG A 349 17.99 -9.15 17.58
C ARG A 349 18.13 -9.79 16.20
N TRP A 350 18.78 -9.10 15.26
CA TRP A 350 18.97 -9.63 13.91
C TRP A 350 19.87 -10.87 13.89
N ASN A 351 20.95 -10.89 14.69
CA ASN A 351 21.83 -12.04 14.81
C ASN A 351 21.10 -13.25 15.42
N ALA A 352 20.24 -13.05 16.41
CA ALA A 352 19.44 -14.11 17.01
C ALA A 352 18.52 -14.78 15.96
N ASP A 353 17.84 -13.99 15.14
CA ASP A 353 17.01 -14.50 14.04
C ASP A 353 17.85 -15.27 13.00
N TYR A 354 19.02 -14.75 12.64
CA TYR A 354 19.93 -15.40 11.70
C TYR A 354 20.47 -16.73 12.24
N ASP A 355 20.95 -16.73 13.49
CA ASP A 355 21.56 -17.88 14.13
C ASP A 355 20.52 -18.97 14.42
N ALA A 356 19.27 -18.60 14.72
CA ALA A 356 18.15 -19.53 14.80
C ALA A 356 17.90 -20.26 13.47
N LEU A 357 17.82 -19.51 12.35
CA LEU A 357 17.68 -20.08 11.02
C LEU A 357 18.88 -20.95 10.62
N LEU A 358 20.09 -20.52 10.97
CA LEU A 358 21.32 -21.27 10.68
C LEU A 358 21.35 -22.60 11.45
N LYS A 359 20.94 -22.59 12.72
CA LYS A 359 20.79 -23.80 13.53
C LYS A 359 19.80 -24.78 12.91
N THR A 360 18.63 -24.29 12.46
CA THR A 360 17.64 -25.14 11.75
C THR A 360 18.22 -25.68 10.45
N TRP A 361 19.02 -24.89 9.72
CA TRP A 361 19.68 -25.36 8.50
C TRP A 361 20.71 -26.45 8.78
N THR A 362 21.54 -26.31 9.81
CA THR A 362 22.54 -27.31 10.21
C THR A 362 21.90 -28.63 10.64
N ALA A 363 20.71 -28.58 11.23
CA ALA A 363 19.95 -29.76 11.62
C ALA A 363 19.16 -30.41 10.47
N ALA A 364 19.12 -29.80 9.27
CA ALA A 364 18.28 -30.28 8.18
C ALA A 364 18.88 -31.52 7.48
N GLU A 365 18.18 -32.65 7.58
CA GLU A 365 18.62 -33.92 7.00
C GLU A 365 18.36 -34.03 5.49
N GLN A 366 17.36 -33.28 4.99
CA GLN A 366 16.90 -33.38 3.62
C GLN A 366 17.28 -32.13 2.80
N ALA A 367 17.80 -32.36 1.60
CA ALA A 367 18.22 -31.29 0.68
C ALA A 367 17.11 -30.26 0.38
N ALA A 368 15.84 -30.70 0.29
CA ALA A 368 14.72 -29.80 0.04
C ALA A 368 14.48 -28.83 1.22
N GLN A 369 14.53 -29.35 2.45
CA GLN A 369 14.38 -28.56 3.67
C GLN A 369 15.57 -27.60 3.85
N ALA A 370 16.79 -28.12 3.74
CA ALA A 370 18.02 -27.33 3.84
C ALA A 370 18.04 -26.19 2.80
N ASN A 371 17.70 -26.47 1.54
CA ASN A 371 17.63 -25.43 0.51
C ASN A 371 16.53 -24.41 0.80
N SER A 372 15.36 -24.82 1.34
CA SER A 372 14.31 -23.87 1.75
C SER A 372 14.78 -22.93 2.86
N ILE A 373 15.54 -23.42 3.84
CA ILE A 373 16.08 -22.59 4.93
C ILE A 373 17.22 -21.69 4.42
N ARG A 374 18.07 -22.21 3.52
CA ARG A 374 19.10 -21.40 2.83
C ARG A 374 18.50 -20.15 2.18
N TYR A 375 17.39 -20.28 1.45
CA TYR A 375 16.76 -19.11 0.84
C TYR A 375 16.27 -18.10 1.90
N GLN A 376 15.80 -18.55 3.06
CA GLN A 376 15.43 -17.64 4.15
C GLN A 376 16.65 -16.93 4.75
N LEU A 377 17.76 -17.65 4.96
CA LEU A 377 19.03 -17.05 5.41
C LEU A 377 19.51 -15.99 4.42
N LEU A 378 19.44 -16.26 3.12
CA LEU A 378 19.78 -15.28 2.10
C LEU A 378 18.84 -14.08 2.09
N ALA A 379 17.52 -14.30 2.21
CA ALA A 379 16.56 -13.20 2.30
C ALA A 379 16.86 -12.26 3.48
N LEU A 380 17.19 -12.84 4.65
CA LEU A 380 17.52 -12.08 5.86
C LEU A 380 18.87 -11.37 5.74
N ALA A 381 19.87 -12.04 5.16
CA ALA A 381 21.18 -11.47 4.87
C ALA A 381 21.11 -10.33 3.85
N GLU A 382 20.22 -10.43 2.87
CA GLU A 382 19.99 -9.42 1.84
C GLU A 382 19.11 -8.25 2.32
N THR A 383 18.58 -8.26 3.54
CA THR A 383 17.93 -7.06 4.09
C THR A 383 18.94 -5.93 4.17
N THR A 384 18.53 -4.71 3.79
CA THR A 384 19.46 -3.56 3.85
C THR A 384 19.69 -3.16 5.29
N VAL A 385 20.91 -2.71 5.61
CA VAL A 385 21.21 -2.20 6.96
C VAL A 385 20.27 -1.04 7.30
N ILE A 386 19.99 -0.16 6.35
CA ILE A 386 19.07 0.96 6.57
C ILE A 386 17.66 0.49 6.95
N GLU A 387 17.13 -0.56 6.30
CA GLU A 387 15.84 -1.15 6.64
C GLU A 387 15.84 -1.74 8.05
N THR A 388 16.79 -2.63 8.35
CA THR A 388 16.90 -3.25 9.68
C THR A 388 17.06 -2.23 10.80
N PHE A 389 17.91 -1.23 10.62
CA PHE A 389 18.14 -0.18 11.62
C PHE A 389 16.98 0.82 11.72
N SER A 390 16.22 1.05 10.66
CA SER A 390 15.02 1.87 10.71
C SER A 390 13.85 1.13 11.37
N ASP A 391 13.75 -0.18 11.16
CA ASP A 391 12.78 -1.07 11.83
C ASP A 391 13.10 -1.24 13.31
N GLY A 392 14.39 -1.37 13.64
CA GLY A 392 14.93 -1.29 14.99
C GLY A 392 14.84 0.11 15.64
N ARG A 393 14.24 1.09 14.94
CA ARG A 393 14.04 2.48 15.40
C ARG A 393 15.33 3.23 15.73
N PHE A 394 16.49 2.72 15.31
CA PHE A 394 17.78 3.37 15.45
C PHE A 394 17.92 4.52 14.46
N LEU A 395 17.52 4.28 13.20
CA LEU A 395 17.49 5.30 12.14
C LEU A 395 16.06 5.86 11.94
N PRO A 396 15.93 7.08 11.38
CA PRO A 396 14.65 7.59 10.93
C PRO A 396 14.11 6.76 9.76
N ARG A 397 12.86 6.29 9.86
CA ARG A 397 12.17 5.66 8.71
C ARG A 397 11.87 6.67 7.59
N TYR A 398 11.56 7.92 7.95
CA TYR A 398 11.17 8.97 7.00
C TYR A 398 12.39 9.44 6.21
N GLY A 399 12.39 9.23 4.89
CA GLY A 399 13.49 9.60 3.99
C GLY A 399 14.04 8.43 3.18
N PHE A 400 13.75 7.19 3.57
CA PHE A 400 14.13 5.99 2.83
C PHE A 400 12.90 5.28 2.26
N PRO A 401 12.99 4.67 1.06
CA PRO A 401 11.90 3.92 0.44
C PRO A 401 11.74 2.52 1.07
N ILE A 402 11.57 2.45 2.39
CA ILE A 402 11.42 1.20 3.16
C ILE A 402 9.96 0.90 3.47
N GLY A 403 9.62 -0.39 3.63
CA GLY A 403 8.24 -0.82 3.92
C GLY A 403 7.23 -0.52 2.79
N VAL A 404 7.71 -0.30 1.57
CA VAL A 404 6.90 -0.11 0.37
C VAL A 404 6.89 -1.38 -0.44
N HIS A 405 5.70 -1.87 -0.75
CA HIS A 405 5.49 -3.11 -1.48
C HIS A 405 5.01 -2.80 -2.89
N LYS A 406 5.67 -3.38 -3.90
CA LYS A 406 5.32 -3.21 -5.31
C LYS A 406 4.37 -4.31 -5.77
N LEU A 407 3.41 -3.97 -6.63
CA LEU A 407 2.71 -4.92 -7.50
C LEU A 407 3.13 -4.68 -8.96
N ARG A 408 3.96 -5.57 -9.50
CA ARG A 408 4.37 -5.53 -10.89
C ARG A 408 3.22 -5.95 -11.80
N VAL A 409 2.91 -5.13 -12.80
CA VAL A 409 1.87 -5.47 -13.79
C VAL A 409 2.55 -5.93 -15.07
N VAL A 410 2.26 -7.16 -15.47
CA VAL A 410 2.77 -7.76 -16.70
C VAL A 410 1.63 -8.17 -17.62
N ALA A 411 1.91 -8.13 -18.92
CA ALA A 411 1.00 -8.50 -20.00
C ALA A 411 1.79 -9.21 -21.11
N PRO A 412 1.13 -9.96 -22.01
CA PRO A 412 1.80 -10.49 -23.18
C PRO A 412 2.13 -9.34 -24.14
N ASP A 413 3.28 -9.43 -24.78
CA ASP A 413 3.64 -8.61 -25.92
C ASP A 413 3.11 -9.27 -27.19
N GLU A 414 2.15 -8.62 -27.85
CA GLU A 414 1.51 -9.13 -29.06
C GLU A 414 2.47 -9.23 -30.25
N THR A 415 3.57 -8.46 -30.24
CA THR A 415 4.54 -8.45 -31.34
C THR A 415 5.65 -9.48 -31.17
N THR A 416 6.13 -9.67 -29.94
CA THR A 416 7.27 -10.56 -29.66
C THR A 416 6.87 -11.90 -29.03
N GLY A 417 5.62 -12.03 -28.56
CA GLY A 417 5.15 -13.17 -27.78
C GLY A 417 5.76 -13.27 -26.37
N LYS A 418 6.63 -12.32 -25.99
CA LYS A 418 7.29 -12.28 -24.68
C LYS A 418 6.40 -11.60 -23.64
N VAL A 419 6.79 -11.70 -22.37
CA VAL A 419 6.13 -10.97 -21.28
C VAL A 419 6.73 -9.56 -21.21
N ARG A 420 5.88 -8.53 -21.23
CA ARG A 420 6.28 -7.13 -21.03
C ARG A 420 5.67 -6.55 -19.75
N GLU A 421 6.39 -5.62 -19.13
CA GLU A 421 5.85 -4.84 -18.02
C GLU A 421 4.99 -3.69 -18.55
N GLU A 422 3.86 -3.46 -17.90
CA GLU A 422 2.96 -2.37 -18.23
C GLU A 422 3.42 -1.09 -17.51
N GLU A 423 4.26 -0.30 -18.19
CA GLU A 423 4.88 0.92 -17.66
C GLU A 423 3.89 2.00 -17.22
N LYS A 424 2.61 1.90 -17.59
CA LYS A 424 1.58 2.88 -17.23
C LYS A 424 1.15 2.80 -15.75
N TYR A 425 1.49 1.73 -15.05
CA TYR A 425 1.14 1.54 -13.66
C TYR A 425 2.34 1.70 -12.73
N ARG A 426 2.12 2.36 -11.60
CA ARG A 426 3.08 2.50 -10.49
C ARG A 426 2.39 2.07 -9.20
N LEU A 427 2.31 0.76 -8.99
CA LEU A 427 1.60 0.17 -7.86
C LEU A 427 2.56 -0.06 -6.70
N GLU A 428 2.66 0.95 -5.84
CA GLU A 428 3.52 0.97 -4.65
C GLU A 428 2.65 1.36 -3.44
N HIS A 429 2.55 0.46 -2.45
CA HIS A 429 1.71 0.67 -1.27
C HIS A 429 2.48 0.38 0.03
N SER A 430 2.12 1.12 1.08
CA SER A 430 2.56 0.79 2.45
C SER A 430 2.06 -0.61 2.84
N SER A 431 2.80 -1.27 3.73
CA SER A 431 2.55 -2.63 4.24
C SER A 431 1.07 -3.01 4.39
N LEU A 432 0.29 -2.22 5.13
CA LEU A 432 -1.12 -2.55 5.42
C LEU A 432 -2.00 -2.60 4.17
N LEU A 433 -1.86 -1.61 3.28
CA LEU A 433 -2.65 -1.56 2.05
C LEU A 433 -2.19 -2.64 1.06
N ALA A 434 -0.89 -2.90 1.00
CA ALA A 434 -0.33 -3.95 0.16
C ALA A 434 -0.86 -5.35 0.54
N LEU A 435 -0.91 -5.71 1.82
CA LEU A 435 -1.49 -6.99 2.25
C LEU A 435 -2.99 -7.11 1.98
N ARG A 436 -3.68 -5.98 1.82
CA ARG A 436 -5.09 -5.98 1.47
C ARG A 436 -5.32 -6.16 -0.02
N GLU A 437 -4.47 -5.57 -0.84
CA GLU A 437 -4.75 -5.41 -2.28
C GLU A 437 -3.86 -6.24 -3.18
N TYR A 438 -2.65 -6.57 -2.74
CA TYR A 438 -1.63 -7.24 -3.55
C TYR A 438 -1.48 -8.72 -3.21
N VAL A 439 -2.08 -9.22 -2.13
CA VAL A 439 -2.12 -10.66 -1.83
C VAL A 439 -2.69 -11.42 -3.04
N PRO A 440 -2.02 -12.49 -3.52
CA PRO A 440 -2.45 -13.24 -4.70
C PRO A 440 -3.93 -13.64 -4.65
N GLY A 441 -4.60 -13.42 -5.77
CA GLY A 441 -6.05 -13.56 -5.96
C GLY A 441 -6.84 -12.27 -5.71
N SER A 442 -6.28 -11.28 -5.01
CA SER A 442 -6.92 -9.98 -4.84
C SER A 442 -6.97 -9.21 -6.16
N GLN A 443 -8.05 -8.48 -6.38
CA GLN A 443 -8.26 -7.69 -7.58
C GLN A 443 -8.28 -6.19 -7.26
N LEU A 444 -7.78 -5.36 -8.15
CA LEU A 444 -7.75 -3.91 -7.96
C LEU A 444 -8.09 -3.19 -9.27
N LEU A 445 -8.78 -2.07 -9.14
CA LEU A 445 -9.17 -1.22 -10.27
C LEU A 445 -8.17 -0.07 -10.38
N VAL A 446 -7.41 -0.02 -11.47
CA VAL A 446 -6.40 1.02 -11.73
C VAL A 446 -6.42 1.40 -13.20
N GLY A 447 -6.42 2.70 -13.51
CA GLY A 447 -6.47 3.23 -14.87
C GLY A 447 -7.72 2.76 -15.62
N GLY A 448 -8.84 2.60 -14.92
CA GLY A 448 -10.09 2.07 -15.49
C GLY A 448 -10.03 0.59 -15.88
N LYS A 449 -9.01 -0.16 -15.42
CA LYS A 449 -8.84 -1.59 -15.69
C LYS A 449 -8.75 -2.39 -14.40
N LEU A 450 -9.39 -3.54 -14.39
CA LEU A 450 -9.28 -4.54 -13.35
C LEU A 450 -7.98 -5.33 -13.55
N LEU A 451 -7.18 -5.38 -12.50
CA LEU A 451 -5.96 -6.16 -12.36
C LEU A 451 -6.20 -7.26 -11.33
N THR A 452 -5.63 -8.44 -11.54
CA THR A 452 -5.59 -9.51 -10.54
C THR A 452 -4.15 -9.74 -10.12
N SER A 453 -3.85 -9.63 -8.82
CA SER A 453 -2.58 -10.11 -8.29
C SER A 453 -2.56 -11.63 -8.40
N ARG A 454 -1.47 -12.22 -8.91
CA ARG A 454 -1.40 -13.68 -9.18
C ARG A 454 -0.19 -14.36 -8.55
N GLY A 455 0.85 -13.62 -8.21
CA GLY A 455 2.08 -14.22 -7.71
C GLY A 455 2.97 -13.25 -6.95
N LEU A 456 4.15 -13.74 -6.62
CA LEU A 456 5.19 -13.04 -5.89
C LEU A 456 6.39 -12.76 -6.78
N LEU A 457 7.15 -11.72 -6.45
CA LEU A 457 8.40 -11.41 -7.11
C LEU A 457 9.55 -12.16 -6.39
N LYS A 458 10.39 -12.84 -7.17
CA LYS A 458 11.65 -13.43 -6.67
C LYS A 458 12.81 -12.43 -6.69
N HIS A 459 12.65 -11.31 -7.40
CA HIS A 459 13.65 -10.26 -7.51
C HIS A 459 12.97 -8.94 -7.84
N TRP A 460 13.56 -7.81 -7.44
CA TRP A 460 12.98 -6.48 -7.64
C TRP A 460 12.79 -6.10 -9.12
N THR A 461 13.61 -6.65 -10.04
CA THR A 461 13.44 -6.48 -11.50
C THR A 461 12.33 -7.35 -12.09
N GLY A 462 11.81 -8.30 -11.31
CA GLY A 462 10.89 -9.34 -11.80
C GLY A 462 11.56 -10.44 -12.64
N ALA A 463 12.89 -10.48 -12.68
CA ALA A 463 13.63 -11.62 -13.21
C ALA A 463 13.33 -12.87 -12.37
N ASN A 464 13.17 -14.01 -13.05
CA ASN A 464 13.01 -15.31 -12.40
C ASN A 464 14.39 -15.85 -12.03
N LEU A 465 14.97 -15.29 -10.97
CA LEU A 465 16.25 -15.73 -10.43
C LEU A 465 16.07 -16.84 -9.40
N ASP A 466 17.16 -17.54 -9.10
CA ASP A 466 17.24 -18.51 -8.02
C ASP A 466 17.36 -17.82 -6.65
N ASN A 467 16.35 -17.01 -6.32
CA ASN A 467 16.30 -16.17 -5.13
C ASN A 467 15.16 -16.59 -4.20
N ALA A 468 15.24 -16.10 -2.97
CA ALA A 468 14.20 -16.26 -1.99
C ALA A 468 12.92 -15.50 -2.39
N LEU A 469 11.77 -16.01 -1.95
CA LEU A 469 10.52 -15.25 -2.00
C LEU A 469 10.37 -14.29 -0.80
N GLY A 470 11.16 -14.54 0.25
CA GLY A 470 11.13 -13.83 1.52
C GLY A 470 11.24 -14.78 2.71
N LEU A 471 10.90 -14.27 3.89
CA LEU A 471 11.04 -14.98 5.17
C LEU A 471 9.77 -15.76 5.49
N ARG A 472 9.90 -16.96 6.08
CA ARG A 472 8.75 -17.73 6.58
C ARG A 472 8.80 -17.79 8.09
N GLY A 473 7.63 -17.67 8.70
CA GLY A 473 7.51 -17.69 10.14
C GLY A 473 6.19 -18.25 10.60
N GLY A 474 6.16 -18.63 11.88
CA GLY A 474 4.94 -18.94 12.61
C GLY A 474 4.40 -17.71 13.33
N LEU A 475 3.09 -17.65 13.48
CA LEU A 475 2.37 -16.69 14.31
C LEU A 475 1.45 -17.47 15.24
N THR A 476 1.54 -17.21 16.53
CA THR A 476 0.71 -17.88 17.53
C THR A 476 0.32 -16.95 18.66
N ARG A 477 -0.43 -17.49 19.63
CA ARG A 477 -0.77 -16.84 20.89
C ARG A 477 -0.40 -17.75 22.05
N CYS A 478 0.14 -17.20 23.13
CA CYS A 478 0.35 -17.95 24.36
C CYS A 478 -0.93 -18.03 25.21
N VAL A 479 -0.88 -18.79 26.31
CA VAL A 479 -1.99 -18.91 27.28
C VAL A 479 -2.40 -17.58 27.91
N ASN A 480 -1.45 -16.64 28.05
CA ASN A 480 -1.68 -15.28 28.52
C ASN A 480 -2.11 -14.32 27.40
N ASN A 481 -2.48 -14.85 26.23
CA ASN A 481 -3.01 -14.13 25.08
C ASN A 481 -2.01 -13.11 24.45
N HIS A 482 -0.72 -13.25 24.72
CA HIS A 482 0.31 -12.51 24.00
C HIS A 482 0.41 -13.02 22.56
N VAL A 483 0.40 -12.11 21.59
CA VAL A 483 0.61 -12.44 20.18
C VAL A 483 2.09 -12.32 19.87
N TYR A 484 2.69 -13.34 19.28
CA TYR A 484 4.10 -13.30 18.88
C TYR A 484 4.33 -14.14 17.63
N TYR A 485 5.41 -13.80 16.92
CA TYR A 485 5.84 -14.52 15.72
C TYR A 485 7.31 -14.89 15.84
N TRP A 486 7.74 -15.87 15.06
CA TRP A 486 9.13 -16.28 14.95
C TRP A 486 9.46 -16.64 13.51
N LEU A 487 10.73 -16.55 13.14
CA LEU A 487 11.23 -17.04 11.85
C LEU A 487 11.68 -18.49 12.00
N GLY A 488 11.46 -19.31 10.96
CA GLY A 488 11.82 -20.73 10.98
C GLY A 488 10.65 -21.68 11.27
N MET A 489 10.97 -22.94 11.56
CA MET A 489 9.97 -24.03 11.63
C MET A 489 9.61 -24.47 13.05
N ASP A 490 10.48 -24.21 14.03
CA ASP A 490 10.29 -24.69 15.39
C ASP A 490 9.56 -23.66 16.24
N ALA A 491 8.42 -24.05 16.79
CA ALA A 491 7.62 -23.22 17.67
C ALA A 491 8.43 -22.78 18.89
N GLN A 492 8.34 -21.49 19.22
CA GLN A 492 9.02 -20.89 20.37
C GLN A 492 8.04 -20.70 21.53
N GLU A 493 8.56 -20.77 22.74
CA GLU A 493 7.86 -20.26 23.93
C GLU A 493 7.57 -18.77 23.79
N CYS A 494 6.61 -18.26 24.55
CA CYS A 494 6.28 -16.85 24.48
C CYS A 494 7.47 -15.99 24.95
N PRO A 495 8.03 -15.10 24.11
CA PRO A 495 9.19 -14.29 24.51
C PRO A 495 8.88 -13.31 25.66
N PHE A 496 7.60 -13.12 25.97
CA PHE A 496 7.10 -12.16 26.96
C PHE A 496 6.73 -12.79 28.30
N CYS A 497 6.45 -14.09 28.36
CA CYS A 497 6.05 -14.72 29.62
C CYS A 497 6.52 -16.16 29.78
N ASP A 498 7.28 -16.67 28.82
CA ASP A 498 7.86 -18.01 28.80
C ASP A 498 6.81 -19.15 28.86
N GLU A 499 5.53 -18.81 28.75
CA GLU A 499 4.43 -19.77 28.68
C GLU A 499 4.30 -20.37 27.26
N PRO A 500 3.77 -21.60 27.14
CA PRO A 500 3.61 -22.26 25.85
C PRO A 500 2.54 -21.60 24.98
N ALA A 501 2.60 -21.91 23.69
CA ALA A 501 1.56 -21.57 22.73
C ALA A 501 0.23 -22.24 23.11
N ALA A 502 -0.87 -21.48 23.02
CA ALA A 502 -2.22 -21.91 23.36
C ALA A 502 -3.11 -22.17 22.13
N GLY A 503 -2.63 -21.88 20.92
CA GLY A 503 -3.42 -21.94 19.68
C GLY A 503 -2.73 -22.70 18.54
N THR A 504 -3.48 -22.94 17.46
CA THR A 504 -2.90 -23.46 16.22
C THR A 504 -2.13 -22.37 15.50
N ASP A 505 -0.87 -22.67 15.18
CA ASP A 505 0.01 -21.77 14.46
C ASP A 505 -0.55 -21.37 13.08
N SER A 506 -0.37 -20.10 12.75
CA SER A 506 -0.53 -19.61 11.38
C SER A 506 0.85 -19.48 10.76
N PHE A 507 1.02 -19.99 9.55
CA PHE A 507 2.29 -19.88 8.83
C PHE A 507 2.20 -18.72 7.86
N LEU A 508 3.14 -17.79 7.96
CA LEU A 508 3.13 -16.55 7.22
C LEU A 508 4.40 -16.44 6.38
N LEU A 509 4.24 -15.89 5.18
CA LEU A 509 5.35 -15.47 4.32
C LEU A 509 5.46 -13.95 4.37
N PHE A 510 6.66 -13.45 4.65
CA PHE A 510 7.04 -12.04 4.58
C PHE A 510 7.68 -11.78 3.21
N PRO A 511 6.95 -11.25 2.20
CA PRO A 511 7.47 -11.15 0.84
C PRO A 511 8.56 -10.08 0.74
N GLN A 512 9.70 -10.45 0.17
CA GLN A 512 10.87 -9.55 0.11
C GLN A 512 10.77 -8.52 -1.03
N HIS A 513 10.24 -8.91 -2.18
CA HIS A 513 10.26 -8.07 -3.40
C HIS A 513 8.87 -7.64 -3.87
N GLY A 514 7.82 -8.02 -3.15
CA GLY A 514 6.43 -7.71 -3.48
C GLY A 514 5.77 -8.74 -4.41
N PHE A 515 4.82 -8.28 -5.21
CA PHE A 515 3.82 -9.08 -5.89
C PHE A 515 3.82 -8.85 -7.40
N THR A 516 3.19 -9.74 -8.17
CA THR A 516 3.05 -9.59 -9.62
C THR A 516 1.69 -10.08 -10.13
N THR A 517 1.21 -9.48 -11.23
CA THR A 517 0.13 -10.06 -12.04
C THR A 517 0.68 -11.18 -12.92
N ALA A 518 -0.19 -11.86 -13.68
CA ALA A 518 0.21 -12.86 -14.64
C ALA A 518 -0.04 -12.38 -16.07
N ALA A 519 0.88 -12.69 -16.99
CA ALA A 519 0.76 -12.27 -18.39
C ALA A 519 -0.47 -12.86 -19.09
N TRP A 520 -0.94 -14.05 -18.67
CA TRP A 520 -2.15 -14.67 -19.21
C TRP A 520 -3.47 -14.07 -18.68
N ASP A 521 -3.43 -13.21 -17.65
CA ASP A 521 -4.59 -12.46 -17.12
C ASP A 521 -4.33 -10.95 -17.24
N PRO A 522 -4.27 -10.40 -18.48
CA PRO A 522 -3.92 -9.02 -18.70
C PRO A 522 -5.01 -8.06 -18.17
N PRO A 523 -4.66 -6.77 -17.95
CA PRO A 523 -5.60 -5.75 -17.48
C PRO A 523 -6.85 -5.63 -18.37
N LYS A 524 -8.05 -5.78 -17.78
CA LYS A 524 -9.33 -5.83 -18.50
C LYS A 524 -10.35 -4.80 -18.00
N ARG A 525 -11.32 -4.41 -18.82
CA ARG A 525 -12.41 -3.51 -18.39
C ARG A 525 -13.42 -4.29 -17.55
N ALA A 526 -13.51 -3.98 -16.27
CA ALA A 526 -14.49 -4.51 -15.33
C ALA A 526 -14.55 -3.59 -14.09
N SER A 527 -15.66 -3.62 -13.36
CA SER A 527 -15.88 -2.80 -12.16
C SER A 527 -15.85 -3.59 -10.85
N ASP A 528 -16.08 -4.90 -10.92
CA ASP A 528 -16.23 -5.73 -9.73
C ASP A 528 -14.85 -6.14 -9.24
N THR A 529 -14.53 -5.77 -8.00
CA THR A 529 -13.26 -6.12 -7.36
C THR A 529 -13.50 -7.13 -6.25
N GLU A 530 -12.75 -8.22 -6.28
CA GLU A 530 -12.67 -9.18 -5.18
C GLU A 530 -11.43 -8.95 -4.31
N ARG A 531 -11.52 -9.29 -3.02
CA ARG A 531 -10.42 -9.24 -2.06
C ARG A 531 -10.26 -10.62 -1.43
N VAL A 532 -9.01 -11.07 -1.28
CA VAL A 532 -8.70 -12.37 -0.67
C VAL A 532 -8.41 -12.19 0.82
N GLY A 533 -9.17 -12.90 1.66
CA GLY A 533 -9.00 -12.87 3.10
C GLY A 533 -9.32 -11.51 3.73
N SER A 534 -8.85 -11.32 4.95
CA SER A 534 -8.93 -10.05 5.67
C SER A 534 -7.56 -9.70 6.23
N VAL A 535 -7.22 -8.40 6.24
CA VAL A 535 -6.00 -7.93 6.88
C VAL A 535 -6.28 -7.74 8.36
N VAL A 536 -5.46 -8.37 9.18
CA VAL A 536 -5.48 -8.30 10.62
C VAL A 536 -4.26 -7.52 11.09
N THR A 537 -4.46 -6.72 12.12
CA THR A 537 -3.39 -6.01 12.81
C THR A 537 -3.29 -6.60 14.21
N ALA A 538 -2.12 -7.13 14.55
CA ALA A 538 -1.81 -7.59 15.90
C ALA A 538 -0.70 -6.72 16.49
N THR A 539 -0.78 -6.45 17.79
CA THR A 539 0.35 -5.84 18.51
C THR A 539 1.05 -6.93 19.28
N THR A 540 2.37 -7.01 19.13
CA THR A 540 3.21 -8.00 19.83
C THR A 540 3.71 -7.47 21.18
N ALA A 541 3.63 -6.16 21.44
CA ALA A 541 4.46 -5.50 22.44
C ALA A 541 3.72 -4.70 23.53
N PHE A 542 2.40 -4.91 23.74
CA PHE A 542 1.69 -4.24 24.86
C PHE A 542 1.63 -5.07 26.14
N THR A 543 2.42 -6.15 26.21
CA THR A 543 2.43 -7.06 27.35
C THR A 543 3.84 -7.13 27.88
N ALA A 544 4.13 -6.24 28.84
CA ALA A 544 5.37 -6.29 29.62
C ALA A 544 5.60 -7.70 30.18
N ARG A 545 6.86 -8.16 30.17
CA ARG A 545 7.27 -9.31 30.98
C ARG A 545 6.88 -9.05 32.43
N ALA A 546 6.37 -10.07 33.12
CA ALA A 546 6.14 -9.99 34.56
C ALA A 546 7.49 -9.70 35.26
N GLY A 547 7.72 -8.44 35.65
CA GLY A 547 8.96 -7.97 36.27
C GLY A 547 9.81 -7.00 35.43
N GLU A 548 9.59 -6.88 34.12
CA GLU A 548 10.21 -5.83 33.29
C GLU A 548 9.20 -4.71 33.06
N HIS A 549 8.99 -3.87 34.08
CA HIS A 549 8.57 -2.51 33.80
C HIS A 549 9.77 -1.78 33.22
N THR A 550 9.87 -1.71 31.90
CA THR A 550 10.80 -0.78 31.27
C THR A 550 10.46 0.63 31.74
N SER A 551 11.47 1.46 31.97
CA SER A 551 11.36 2.83 32.53
C SER A 551 10.56 3.82 31.66
N HIS A 552 9.86 3.34 30.62
CA HIS A 552 9.20 4.13 29.58
C HIS A 552 7.68 3.90 29.45
N THR A 553 7.06 3.02 30.25
CA THR A 553 5.59 2.91 30.27
C THR A 553 4.98 4.10 31.01
N LEU A 554 4.41 5.05 30.27
CA LEU A 554 3.68 6.17 30.87
C LEU A 554 2.31 5.68 31.36
N LYS A 555 2.12 5.67 32.67
CA LYS A 555 0.85 5.31 33.31
C LYS A 555 0.00 6.58 33.48
N LEU A 556 -1.19 6.59 32.89
CA LEU A 556 -2.18 7.65 33.00
C LEU A 556 -3.35 7.13 33.84
N GLU A 557 -3.53 7.70 35.03
CA GLU A 557 -4.66 7.38 35.91
C GLU A 557 -5.07 8.64 36.71
N PRO A 558 -6.35 9.08 36.63
CA PRO A 558 -7.39 8.60 35.73
C PRO A 558 -7.09 8.98 34.26
N PHE A 559 -7.36 8.07 33.33
CA PHE A 559 -7.31 8.39 31.91
C PHE A 559 -8.61 9.05 31.44
N ALA A 560 -8.49 10.11 30.65
CA ALA A 560 -9.63 10.87 30.12
C ALA A 560 -10.61 11.37 31.20
N ASP A 561 -10.08 11.72 32.38
CA ASP A 561 -10.85 12.18 33.54
C ASP A 561 -11.90 11.18 34.06
N ILE A 562 -11.74 9.88 33.76
CA ILE A 562 -12.62 8.81 34.22
C ILE A 562 -11.96 8.08 35.40
N PRO A 563 -12.50 8.19 36.64
CA PRO A 563 -11.97 7.50 37.81
C PRO A 563 -11.90 5.98 37.61
N GLY A 564 -10.76 5.37 37.98
CA GLY A 564 -10.50 3.93 37.83
C GLY A 564 -10.11 3.48 36.42
N LEU A 565 -10.16 4.38 35.42
CA LEU A 565 -9.65 4.08 34.09
C LEU A 565 -8.14 4.33 34.05
N ARG A 566 -7.39 3.29 33.73
CA ARG A 566 -5.93 3.34 33.54
C ARG A 566 -5.60 3.24 32.06
N ALA A 567 -4.70 4.08 31.58
CA ALA A 567 -4.05 3.89 30.30
C ALA A 567 -2.54 3.71 30.50
N HIS A 568 -2.00 2.70 29.84
CA HIS A 568 -0.56 2.47 29.77
C HIS A 568 -0.13 2.82 28.35
N TYR A 569 0.69 3.86 28.22
CA TYR A 569 1.29 4.20 26.94
C TYR A 569 2.69 3.58 26.89
N GLU A 570 2.86 2.68 25.94
CA GLU A 570 4.13 2.07 25.60
C GLU A 570 4.48 2.45 24.18
N GLU A 571 5.63 3.10 24.03
CA GLU A 571 6.09 3.59 22.73
C GLU A 571 6.79 2.49 21.90
N GLU A 572 7.17 1.40 22.55
CA GLU A 572 7.96 0.29 21.98
C GLU A 572 7.08 -0.80 21.35
N GLY A 573 5.93 -0.39 20.80
CA GLY A 573 4.94 -1.27 20.20
C GLY A 573 5.34 -1.74 18.79
N GLU A 574 5.61 -3.03 18.59
CA GLU A 574 5.65 -3.63 17.25
C GLU A 574 4.24 -4.03 16.80
N ILE A 575 3.89 -3.63 15.59
CA ILE A 575 2.61 -3.94 14.96
C ILE A 575 2.87 -4.91 13.81
N LEU A 576 2.40 -6.14 13.97
CA LEU A 576 2.37 -7.12 12.89
C LEU A 576 1.10 -6.92 12.07
N VAL A 577 1.27 -6.70 10.77
CA VAL A 577 0.13 -6.69 9.84
C VAL A 577 0.17 -7.97 9.01
N TYR A 578 -0.90 -8.74 9.03
CA TYR A 578 -0.92 -10.02 8.31
C TYR A 578 -2.29 -10.32 7.71
N ASN A 579 -2.28 -11.09 6.63
CA ASN A 579 -3.45 -11.70 6.02
C ASN A 579 -3.30 -13.22 6.21
N PRO A 580 -4.11 -13.88 7.06
CA PRO A 580 -3.96 -15.31 7.35
C PRO A 580 -4.27 -16.22 6.15
N GLY A 581 -4.90 -15.68 5.10
CA GLY A 581 -5.44 -16.46 3.99
C GLY A 581 -6.60 -17.37 4.43
N GLU A 582 -7.17 -18.10 3.48
CA GLU A 582 -8.29 -19.04 3.74
C GLU A 582 -7.83 -20.30 4.49
N HIS A 583 -6.52 -20.61 4.49
CA HIS A 583 -5.95 -21.87 5.01
C HIS A 583 -4.87 -21.69 6.10
N LYS A 584 -4.83 -20.54 6.78
CA LYS A 584 -3.77 -20.19 7.76
C LYS A 584 -2.35 -20.24 7.17
N LYS A 585 -2.24 -20.06 5.86
CA LYS A 585 -1.02 -19.97 5.06
C LYS A 585 -1.04 -18.65 4.34
N GLY A 586 -0.60 -17.63 5.05
CA GLY A 586 -0.88 -16.24 4.76
C GLY A 586 0.35 -15.45 4.36
N PHE A 587 0.18 -14.14 4.38
CA PHE A 587 1.23 -13.16 4.14
C PHE A 587 1.32 -12.21 5.32
N ALA A 588 2.51 -11.76 5.65
CA ALA A 588 2.77 -10.78 6.70
C ALA A 588 3.77 -9.74 6.24
N ILE A 589 3.75 -8.58 6.87
CA ILE A 589 4.71 -7.49 6.70
C ILE A 589 4.94 -6.82 8.05
#